data_AF-A0A7V5PPK1-F1
#
_entry.id   AF-A0A7V5PPK1-F1
#
_cell.length_a   1.000
_cell.length_b   1.000
_cell.length_c   1.000
_cell.angle_alpha   90.00
_cell.angle_beta   90.00
_cell.angle_gamma   90.00
#
_symmetry.space_group_name_H-M   'P 1'
#
loop_
_entity.id
_entity.type
_entity.pdbx_description
1 polymer ?
#
loop_
_entity_poly.entity_id
_entity_poly.type
_entity_poly.pdbx_seq_one_letter_code
_entity_poly.pdbx_strand_id
1 'polypeptide(L)'
;AMKQLQTYSWPGNVRELQNIINRAFYLRTSERITEDDLPLAICKDRSVLNEQVYNQPYAAAKQAILEKFEVNYIKHHLKRNNGNISKTAASCGLDRRTIHRLIKKYQIVFKD
;
A
#
# COMPACT_ATOMS: atom_id res chain seq x y z
N ALA A 1 12.78 17.03 0.32
CA ALA A 1 11.91 16.84 -0.89
C ALA A 1 12.63 16.06 -1.99
N MET A 2 13.76 16.57 -2.52
CA MET A 2 14.48 15.96 -3.64
C MET A 2 14.85 14.49 -3.40
N LYS A 3 15.34 14.15 -2.20
CA LYS A 3 15.68 12.76 -1.83
C LYS A 3 14.48 11.82 -2.01
N GLN A 4 13.29 12.22 -1.57
CA GLN A 4 12.07 11.42 -1.68
C GLN A 4 11.67 11.18 -3.14
N LEU A 5 11.81 12.20 -4.01
CA LEU A 5 11.54 12.08 -5.44
C LEU A 5 12.53 11.14 -6.15
N GLN A 6 13.78 11.08 -5.69
CA GLN A 6 14.82 10.22 -6.25
C GLN A 6 14.72 8.77 -5.76
N THR A 7 14.24 8.55 -4.52
CA THR A 7 14.14 7.21 -3.93
C THR A 7 12.82 6.51 -4.22
N TYR A 8 11.79 7.24 -4.65
CA TYR A 8 10.50 6.65 -5.00
C TYR A 8 10.58 5.84 -6.29
N SER A 9 9.98 4.64 -6.32
CA SER A 9 10.11 3.71 -7.45
C SER A 9 9.29 4.08 -8.70
N TRP A 10 8.44 5.12 -8.65
CA TRP A 10 7.62 5.61 -9.76
C TRP A 10 6.83 4.53 -10.52
N PRO A 11 5.91 3.80 -9.85
CA PRO A 11 5.14 2.72 -10.47
C PRO A 11 4.27 3.19 -11.66
N GLY A 12 3.90 4.46 -11.71
CA GLY A 12 3.10 5.10 -12.76
C GLY A 12 3.90 5.80 -13.87
N ASN A 13 5.23 5.59 -13.96
CA ASN A 13 6.14 6.21 -14.94
C ASN A 13 6.24 7.75 -14.82
N VAL A 14 6.87 8.39 -15.82
CA VAL A 14 7.14 9.85 -15.90
C VAL A 14 5.87 10.71 -15.76
N ARG A 15 4.69 10.21 -16.16
CA ARG A 15 3.41 10.94 -15.99
C ARG A 15 3.04 11.12 -14.52
N GLU A 16 3.34 10.14 -13.68
CA GLU A 16 3.11 10.22 -12.24
C GLU A 16 4.01 11.28 -11.61
N LEU A 17 5.30 11.31 -11.98
CA LEU A 17 6.23 12.37 -11.57
C LEU A 17 5.73 13.76 -11.97
N GLN A 18 5.31 13.93 -13.22
CA GLN A 18 4.81 15.21 -13.72
C GLN A 18 3.56 15.68 -12.94
N ASN A 19 2.58 14.80 -12.73
CA ASN A 19 1.38 15.13 -11.97
C ASN A 19 1.67 15.54 -10.53
N ILE A 20 2.62 14.84 -9.90
CA ILE A 20 3.04 15.12 -8.52
C ILE A 20 3.75 16.46 -8.42
N ILE A 21 4.70 16.74 -9.33
CA ILE A 21 5.43 18.01 -9.33
C ILE A 21 4.48 19.16 -9.61
N ASN A 22 3.56 19.02 -10.57
CA ASN A 22 2.55 20.04 -10.84
C ASN A 22 1.68 20.30 -9.60
N ARG A 23 1.19 19.25 -8.96
CA ARG A 23 0.39 19.38 -7.73
C ARG A 23 1.17 20.07 -6.61
N ALA A 24 2.42 19.67 -6.36
CA ALA A 24 3.27 20.26 -5.34
C ALA A 24 3.58 21.74 -5.66
N PHE A 25 3.77 22.08 -6.94
CA PHE A 25 3.92 23.46 -7.38
C PHE A 25 2.68 24.32 -7.09
N TYR A 26 1.48 23.79 -7.32
CA TYR A 26 0.24 24.53 -7.06
C TYR A 26 -0.08 24.68 -5.56
N LEU A 27 0.31 23.71 -4.73
CA LEU A 27 -0.05 23.67 -3.31
C LEU A 27 1.02 24.24 -2.38
N ARG A 28 2.24 24.48 -2.88
CA ARG A 28 3.33 25.00 -2.04
C ARG A 28 2.95 26.33 -1.39
N THR A 29 3.32 26.47 -0.13
CA THR A 29 3.13 27.71 0.64
C THR A 29 4.38 28.57 0.68
N SER A 30 5.50 28.09 0.13
CA SER A 30 6.78 28.78 0.07
C SER A 30 7.38 28.76 -1.33
N GLU A 31 8.47 29.52 -1.57
CA GLU A 31 9.17 29.52 -2.85
C GLU A 31 9.74 28.15 -3.24
N ARG A 32 9.99 27.27 -2.27
CA ARG A 32 10.58 25.95 -2.49
C ARG A 32 9.58 24.86 -2.11
N ILE A 33 9.50 23.83 -2.95
CA ILE A 33 8.74 22.61 -2.63
C ILE A 33 9.49 21.87 -1.51
N THR A 34 8.81 21.70 -0.40
CA THR A 34 9.27 20.98 0.79
C THR A 34 8.69 19.57 0.82
N GLU A 35 9.01 18.78 1.85
CA GLU A 35 8.50 17.40 1.98
C GLU A 35 7.01 17.36 2.30
N ASP A 36 6.52 18.39 2.97
CA ASP A 36 5.11 18.52 3.36
C ASP A 36 4.21 18.82 2.14
N ASP A 37 4.80 19.34 1.06
CA ASP A 37 4.12 19.61 -0.20
C ASP A 37 4.00 18.36 -1.09
N LEU A 38 4.72 17.28 -0.76
CA LEU A 38 4.70 16.03 -1.51
C LEU A 38 3.62 15.06 -0.97
N PRO A 39 2.98 14.26 -1.84
CA PRO A 39 2.07 13.22 -1.40
C PRO A 39 2.73 12.24 -0.43
N LEU A 40 1.99 11.84 0.62
CA LEU A 40 2.42 10.82 1.60
C LEU A 40 2.84 9.49 0.96
N ALA A 41 2.35 9.19 -0.25
CA ALA A 41 2.73 8.00 -1.02
C ALA A 41 4.21 8.01 -1.46
N ILE A 42 4.81 9.20 -1.60
CA ILE A 42 6.24 9.39 -1.92
C ILE A 42 7.05 9.42 -0.63
N CYS A 43 6.52 10.09 0.40
CA CYS A 43 7.20 10.24 1.70
C CYS A 43 7.23 8.92 2.51
N LYS A 44 6.30 7.99 2.24
CA LYS A 44 6.34 6.63 2.77
C LYS A 44 6.64 5.70 1.62
N ASP A 45 7.89 5.29 1.56
CA ASP A 45 8.39 4.21 0.71
C ASP A 45 7.45 3.01 0.80
N ARG A 46 6.50 2.94 -0.13
CA ARG A 46 5.71 1.76 -0.41
C ARG A 46 6.38 1.07 -1.58
N SER A 47 7.64 0.66 -1.40
CA SER A 47 8.09 -0.51 -2.14
C SER A 47 7.10 -1.63 -1.80
N VAL A 48 6.25 -1.93 -2.80
CA VAL A 48 5.22 -2.97 -2.67
C VAL A 48 5.92 -4.29 -2.33
N LEU A 49 7.18 -4.43 -2.73
CA LEU A 49 8.06 -5.55 -2.49
C LEU A 49 9.44 -5.04 -2.03
N ASN A 50 9.94 -5.61 -0.94
CA ASN A 50 11.32 -5.39 -0.50
C ASN A 50 12.23 -6.21 -1.43
N GLU A 51 13.23 -5.59 -2.09
CA GLU A 51 14.16 -6.29 -2.99
C GLU A 51 14.91 -7.44 -2.30
N GLN A 52 15.03 -7.41 -0.96
CA GLN A 52 15.58 -8.52 -0.18
C GLN A 52 14.81 -9.84 -0.35
N VAL A 53 13.55 -9.79 -0.82
CA VAL A 53 12.76 -10.99 -1.13
C VAL A 53 13.39 -11.80 -2.28
N TYR A 54 14.10 -11.15 -3.22
CA TYR A 54 14.78 -11.85 -4.31
C TYR A 54 16.03 -12.61 -3.88
N ASN A 55 16.55 -12.34 -2.68
CA ASN A 55 17.67 -13.05 -2.10
C ASN A 55 17.25 -14.33 -1.34
N GLN A 56 15.94 -14.64 -1.31
CA GLN A 56 15.40 -15.82 -0.65
C GLN A 56 15.15 -16.96 -1.65
N PRO A 57 15.14 -18.24 -1.21
CA PRO A 57 14.67 -19.34 -2.04
C PRO A 57 13.26 -19.07 -2.59
N TYR A 58 13.03 -19.44 -3.85
CA TYR A 58 11.79 -19.13 -4.59
C TYR A 58 10.49 -19.41 -3.80
N ALA A 59 10.42 -20.55 -3.10
CA ALA A 59 9.24 -20.92 -2.31
C ALA A 59 8.98 -19.94 -1.14
N ALA A 60 10.04 -19.54 -0.43
CA ALA A 60 9.94 -18.57 0.67
C ALA A 60 9.60 -17.17 0.16
N ALA A 61 10.24 -16.75 -0.93
CA ALA A 61 9.95 -15.47 -1.58
C ALA A 61 8.48 -15.38 -2.02
N LYS A 62 7.98 -16.40 -2.72
CA LYS A 62 6.58 -16.47 -3.15
C LYS A 62 5.61 -16.42 -1.98
N GLN A 63 5.91 -17.16 -0.91
CA GLN A 63 5.08 -17.18 0.29
C GLN A 63 5.02 -15.79 0.93
N ALA A 64 6.16 -15.12 1.13
CA ALA A 64 6.21 -13.79 1.73
C ALA A 64 5.39 -12.75 0.93
N ILE A 65 5.43 -12.82 -0.41
CA ILE A 65 4.65 -11.95 -1.29
C ILE A 65 3.16 -12.20 -1.15
N LEU A 66 2.75 -13.48 -1.20
CA LEU A 66 1.36 -13.87 -1.05
C LEU A 66 0.79 -13.43 0.30
N GLU A 67 1.54 -13.61 1.38
CA GLU A 67 1.11 -13.19 2.71
C GLU A 67 0.93 -11.67 2.80
N LYS A 68 1.88 -10.89 2.26
CA LYS A 68 1.79 -9.43 2.25
C LYS A 68 0.59 -8.97 1.41
N PHE A 69 0.34 -9.62 0.27
CA PHE A 69 -0.85 -9.37 -0.55
C PHE A 69 -2.14 -9.66 0.22
N GLU A 70 -2.28 -10.86 0.79
CA GLU A 70 -3.49 -11.29 1.53
C GLU A 70 -3.80 -10.34 2.69
N VAL A 71 -2.80 -9.96 3.48
CA VAL A 71 -2.96 -9.02 4.60
C VAL A 71 -3.45 -7.65 4.12
N ASN A 72 -2.80 -7.08 3.12
CA ASN A 72 -3.13 -5.75 2.62
C ASN A 72 -4.52 -5.73 1.96
N TYR A 73 -4.84 -6.76 1.19
CA TYR A 73 -6.14 -6.91 0.53
C TYR A 73 -7.27 -6.97 1.56
N ILE A 74 -7.16 -7.85 2.56
CA ILE A 74 -8.18 -8.00 3.60
C ILE A 74 -8.31 -6.74 4.45
N LYS A 75 -7.20 -6.11 4.85
CA LYS A 75 -7.25 -4.84 5.60
C LYS A 75 -7.93 -3.72 4.82
N HIS A 76 -7.66 -3.60 3.51
CA HIS A 76 -8.29 -2.59 2.66
C HIS A 76 -9.81 -2.77 2.62
N HIS A 77 -10.29 -3.98 2.35
CA HIS A 77 -11.73 -4.25 2.25
C HIS A 77 -12.44 -4.20 3.61
N LEU A 78 -11.80 -4.65 4.70
CA LEU A 78 -12.36 -4.50 6.05
C LEU A 78 -12.54 -3.02 6.40
N LYS A 79 -11.54 -2.18 6.11
CA LYS A 79 -11.63 -0.73 6.36
C LYS A 79 -12.75 -0.08 5.54
N ARG A 80 -12.89 -0.45 4.27
CA ARG A 80 -13.95 0.08 3.39
C ARG A 80 -15.35 -0.34 3.83
N ASN A 81 -15.47 -1.47 4.53
CA ASN A 81 -16.74 -2.01 5.02
C ASN A 81 -16.94 -1.87 6.54
N ASN A 82 -16.18 -0.99 7.21
CA ASN A 82 -16.26 -0.75 8.67
C ASN A 82 -16.22 -2.06 9.49
N GLY A 83 -15.29 -2.96 9.17
CA GLY A 83 -15.13 -4.22 9.88
C GLY A 83 -16.24 -5.26 9.61
N ASN A 84 -17.21 -4.97 8.75
CA ASN A 84 -18.29 -5.92 8.45
C ASN A 84 -17.78 -7.08 7.58
N ILE A 85 -17.56 -8.23 8.21
CA ILE A 85 -17.03 -9.45 7.58
C ILE A 85 -17.96 -9.96 6.47
N SER A 86 -19.27 -9.87 6.65
CA SER A 86 -20.26 -10.31 5.65
C SER A 86 -20.16 -9.48 4.37
N LYS A 87 -20.16 -8.16 4.51
CA LYS A 87 -20.03 -7.23 3.38
C LYS A 87 -18.65 -7.35 2.73
N THR A 88 -17.61 -7.54 3.53
CA THR A 88 -16.23 -7.77 3.05
C THR A 88 -16.17 -9.03 2.19
N ALA A 89 -16.67 -10.16 2.69
CA ALA A 89 -16.72 -11.43 1.97
C ALA A 89 -17.44 -11.29 0.62
N ALA A 90 -18.65 -10.70 0.63
CA ALA A 90 -19.41 -10.44 -0.58
C ALA A 90 -18.67 -9.52 -1.57
N SER A 91 -18.05 -8.44 -1.08
CA SER A 91 -17.29 -7.50 -1.92
C SER A 91 -16.03 -8.12 -2.55
N CYS A 92 -15.45 -9.11 -1.88
CA CYS A 92 -14.26 -9.82 -2.36
C CYS A 92 -14.61 -11.05 -3.22
N GLY A 93 -15.89 -11.44 -3.31
CA GLY A 93 -16.29 -12.70 -3.95
C GLY A 93 -15.78 -13.95 -3.23
N LEU A 94 -15.51 -13.84 -1.92
CA LEU A 94 -14.98 -14.93 -1.09
C LEU A 94 -16.02 -15.36 -0.07
N ASP A 95 -15.95 -16.64 0.34
CA ASP A 95 -16.75 -17.10 1.46
C ASP A 95 -16.31 -16.46 2.79
N ARG A 96 -17.28 -16.26 3.68
CA ARG A 96 -17.09 -15.70 5.03
C ARG A 96 -16.08 -16.52 5.84
N ARG A 97 -16.07 -17.86 5.68
CA ARG A 97 -15.09 -18.73 6.32
C ARG A 97 -13.66 -18.44 5.87
N THR A 98 -13.45 -18.12 4.60
CA THR A 98 -12.14 -17.75 4.05
C THR A 98 -11.65 -16.45 4.67
N ILE A 99 -12.50 -15.43 4.76
CA ILE A 99 -12.15 -14.16 5.41
C ILE A 99 -11.80 -14.38 6.89
N HIS A 100 -12.62 -15.15 7.63
CA HIS A 100 -12.31 -15.48 9.03
C HIS A 100 -10.98 -16.21 9.20
N ARG A 101 -10.68 -17.18 8.31
CA ARG A 101 -9.42 -17.90 8.32
C ARG A 101 -8.23 -16.96 8.10
N LEU A 102 -8.34 -16.03 7.15
CA LEU A 102 -7.30 -15.04 6.87
C LEU A 102 -7.10 -14.06 8.03
N ILE A 103 -8.19 -13.56 8.63
CA ILE A 103 -8.13 -12.67 9.81
C ILE A 103 -7.40 -13.36 10.97
N LYS A 104 -7.76 -14.63 11.25
CA LYS A 104 -7.13 -15.41 12.33
C LYS A 104 -5.67 -15.74 12.02
N LYS A 105 -5.37 -16.15 10.78
CA LYS A 105 -4.01 -16.50 10.33
C LYS A 105 -3.06 -15.32 10.49
N TYR A 106 -3.52 -14.10 10.15
CA TYR A 106 -2.69 -12.90 10.15
C TYR A 106 -2.91 -11.97 11.34
N GLN A 107 -3.67 -12.39 12.36
CA GLN A 107 -3.96 -11.60 13.56
C GLN A 107 -4.42 -10.17 13.22
N ILE A 108 -5.31 -10.03 12.23
CA ILE A 108 -5.77 -8.71 11.77
C ILE A 108 -6.72 -8.14 12.81
N VAL A 109 -6.21 -7.20 13.62
CA VAL A 109 -7.03 -6.42 14.57
C VAL A 109 -7.63 -5.22 13.85
N PHE A 110 -8.96 -5.12 13.87
CA PHE A 110 -9.67 -3.93 13.42
C PHE A 110 -10.06 -3.12 14.66
N LYS A 111 -9.52 -1.90 14.78
CA LYS A 111 -9.99 -0.88 15.72
C LYS A 111 -10.64 0.22 14.90
N ASP A 112 -11.88 0.55 15.24
CA ASP A 112 -12.56 1.77 14.77
C ASP A 112 -11.83 3.02 15.27
#